data_AF-A0A147EM49-F1
#
_entry.id   AF-A0A147EM49-F1
#
_cell.length_a   1.000
_cell.length_b   1.000
_cell.length_c   1.000
_cell.angle_alpha   90.00
_cell.angle_beta   90.00
_cell.angle_gamma   90.00
#
_symmetry.space_group_name_H-M   'P 1'
#
loop_
_entity.id
_entity.type
_entity.pdbx_description
1 polymer ?
#
loop_
_entity_poly.entity_id
_entity_poly.type
_entity_poly.pdbx_seq_one_letter_code
_entity_poly.pdbx_strand_id
1 'polypeptide(L)'
;MLRPDGRVFIEVLSQPHTGAWITDGFPIVLAGLEDAVILGQAILDGLERSTYDVYSADELRSRPTLDELYAWAGVRNWKQYTKGSKSVSVYSRYAVAPPTSANISPEERERSGAYAPIDDAYREGVHFESAEELGRLVQEAMNDARA
;
A
#
# COMPACT_ATOMS: atom_id res chain seq x y z
N MET A 1 -1.03 -4.88 1.30
CA MET A 1 -1.94 -5.77 2.05
C MET A 1 -1.75 -7.24 1.63
N LEU A 2 -1.53 -8.17 2.57
CA LEU A 2 -1.48 -9.62 2.33
C LEU A 2 -2.85 -10.25 2.62
N ARG A 3 -3.41 -10.96 1.64
CA ARG A 3 -4.72 -11.62 1.72
C ARG A 3 -4.63 -13.00 2.39
N PRO A 4 -5.73 -13.50 2.99
CA PRO A 4 -5.79 -14.87 3.51
C PRO A 4 -5.52 -15.97 2.47
N ASP A 5 -5.74 -15.66 1.18
CA ASP A 5 -5.49 -16.57 0.06
C ASP A 5 -4.04 -16.51 -0.47
N GLY A 6 -3.16 -15.78 0.22
CA GLY A 6 -1.74 -15.65 -0.10
C GLY A 6 -1.40 -14.50 -1.06
N ARG A 7 -2.38 -13.94 -1.78
CA ARG A 7 -2.12 -12.85 -2.72
C ARG A 7 -1.73 -11.55 -2.01
N VAL A 8 -0.91 -10.74 -2.65
CA VAL A 8 -0.56 -9.40 -2.17
C VAL A 8 -1.26 -8.35 -3.01
N PHE A 9 -1.98 -7.46 -2.35
CA PHE A 9 -2.66 -6.32 -2.95
C PHE A 9 -1.86 -5.07 -2.58
N ILE A 10 -1.31 -4.39 -3.57
CA ILE A 10 -0.60 -3.13 -3.41
C ILE A 10 -1.57 -2.02 -3.79
N GLU A 11 -2.09 -1.34 -2.76
CA GLU A 11 -2.96 -0.19 -2.89
C GLU A 11 -2.10 1.07 -2.95
N VAL A 12 -2.14 1.76 -4.09
CA VAL A 12 -1.44 3.02 -4.26
C VAL A 12 -2.36 4.14 -3.80
N LEU A 13 -1.95 4.87 -2.77
CA LEU A 13 -2.68 6.01 -2.25
C LEU A 13 -1.92 7.29 -2.56
N SER A 14 -2.64 8.33 -2.96
CA SER A 14 -2.10 9.65 -3.24
C SER A 14 -2.79 10.68 -2.35
N GLN A 15 -2.03 11.66 -1.86
CA GLN A 15 -2.55 12.75 -1.05
C GLN A 15 -2.33 14.07 -1.81
N PRO A 16 -3.19 14.40 -2.77
CA PRO A 16 -3.10 15.69 -3.45
C PRO A 16 -3.23 16.83 -2.43
N HIS A 17 -2.49 17.93 -2.64
CA HIS A 17 -2.36 19.09 -1.74
C HIS A 17 -3.68 19.67 -1.19
N THR A 18 -4.81 19.35 -1.80
CA THR A 18 -6.13 19.94 -1.57
C THR A 18 -7.13 19.01 -0.87
N GLY A 19 -6.78 17.76 -0.51
CA GLY A 19 -7.82 16.81 -0.11
C GLY A 19 -7.41 15.56 0.68
N ALA A 20 -8.39 14.66 0.78
CA ALA A 20 -8.25 13.36 1.41
C ALA A 20 -7.38 12.42 0.55
N TRP A 21 -6.90 11.33 1.17
CA TRP A 21 -6.25 10.25 0.45
C TRP A 21 -7.19 9.66 -0.61
N ILE A 22 -6.69 9.50 -1.83
CA ILE A 22 -7.40 8.87 -2.92
C ILE A 22 -6.64 7.63 -3.40
N THR A 23 -7.38 6.62 -3.85
CA THR A 23 -6.81 5.44 -4.51
C THR A 23 -6.34 5.79 -5.92
N ASP A 24 -5.16 5.31 -6.30
CA ASP A 24 -4.60 5.44 -7.64
C ASP A 24 -4.87 4.19 -8.48
N GLY A 25 -6.10 4.11 -8.97
CA GLY A 25 -6.57 2.96 -9.73
C GLY A 25 -6.90 1.76 -8.87
N PHE A 26 -7.02 0.60 -9.50
CA PHE A 26 -7.18 -0.67 -8.81
C PHE A 26 -5.84 -1.16 -8.23
N PRO A 27 -5.86 -1.99 -7.18
CA PRO A 27 -4.64 -2.54 -6.60
C PRO A 27 -3.83 -3.34 -7.61
N ILE A 28 -2.51 -3.24 -7.53
CA ILE A 28 -1.62 -4.18 -8.21
C ILE A 28 -1.68 -5.50 -7.43
N VAL A 29 -1.96 -6.61 -8.12
CA VAL A 29 -2.13 -7.92 -7.48
C VAL A 29 -0.94 -8.81 -7.82
N LEU A 30 -0.20 -9.22 -6.80
CA LEU A 30 0.86 -10.22 -6.90
C LEU A 30 0.37 -11.57 -6.41
N ALA A 31 0.96 -12.64 -6.96
CA ALA A 31 0.60 -14.01 -6.60
C ALA A 31 0.95 -14.36 -5.14
N GLY A 32 1.96 -13.69 -4.57
CA GLY A 32 2.45 -13.94 -3.23
C GLY A 32 3.45 -12.89 -2.78
N LEU A 33 4.00 -13.08 -1.58
CA LEU A 33 4.94 -12.16 -0.94
C LEU A 33 6.40 -12.56 -1.16
N GLU A 34 6.67 -13.76 -1.67
CA GLU A 34 7.95 -14.48 -1.53
C GLU A 34 9.06 -13.91 -2.43
N ASP A 35 8.71 -13.42 -3.61
CA ASP A 35 9.67 -12.81 -4.54
C ASP A 35 9.90 -11.34 -4.15
N ALA A 36 11.01 -11.09 -3.45
CA ALA A 36 11.36 -9.76 -2.98
C ALA A 36 11.63 -8.77 -4.13
N VAL A 37 12.14 -9.24 -5.28
CA VAL A 37 12.41 -8.37 -6.44
C VAL A 37 11.09 -7.87 -7.02
N ILE A 38 10.15 -8.79 -7.28
CA ILE A 38 8.84 -8.44 -7.84
C ILE A 38 8.06 -7.57 -6.85
N LEU A 39 8.06 -7.93 -5.57
CA LEU A 39 7.37 -7.18 -4.53
C LEU A 39 7.91 -5.74 -4.43
N GLY A 40 9.22 -5.59 -4.31
CA GLY A 40 9.84 -4.29 -4.18
C GLY A 40 9.68 -3.42 -5.42
N GLN A 41 9.77 -4.02 -6.62
CA GLN A 41 9.55 -3.28 -7.87
C GLN A 41 8.11 -2.75 -7.94
N ALA A 42 7.11 -3.58 -7.62
CA ALA A 42 5.72 -3.15 -7.63
C ALA A 42 5.42 -2.04 -6.59
N ILE A 43 6.15 -2.03 -5.46
CA ILE A 43 6.06 -0.95 -4.47
C ILE A 43 6.72 0.33 -5.00
N LEU A 44 7.90 0.25 -5.63
CA LEU A 44 8.55 1.41 -6.25
C LEU A 44 7.67 2.02 -7.33
N ASP A 45 7.13 1.20 -8.24
CA ASP A 45 6.19 1.64 -9.28
C ASP A 45 4.97 2.34 -8.66
N GLY A 46 4.48 1.85 -7.52
CA GLY A 46 3.40 2.47 -6.78
C GLY A 46 3.78 3.81 -6.15
N LEU A 47 4.97 3.90 -5.54
CA LEU A 47 5.48 5.14 -4.94
C LEU A 47 5.76 6.22 -6.00
N GLU A 48 6.26 5.84 -7.17
CA GLU A 48 6.49 6.77 -8.30
C GLU A 48 5.19 7.29 -8.91
N ARG A 49 4.13 6.47 -8.90
CA ARG A 49 2.79 6.90 -9.32
C ARG A 49 2.09 7.77 -8.28
N SER A 50 2.37 7.55 -7.00
CA SER A 50 1.79 8.34 -5.92
C SER A 50 2.30 9.79 -5.99
N THR A 51 1.38 10.74 -6.07
CA THR A 51 1.73 12.16 -6.16
C THR A 51 1.05 13.01 -5.08
N TYR A 52 1.72 14.12 -4.77
CA TYR A 52 1.18 15.24 -3.98
C TYR A 52 0.65 16.37 -4.85
N ASP A 53 0.81 16.25 -6.17
CA ASP A 53 0.34 17.22 -7.15
C ASP A 53 -1.18 17.34 -7.16
N VAL A 54 -1.66 18.42 -7.75
CA VAL A 54 -3.08 18.66 -7.92
C VAL A 54 -3.58 17.83 -9.10
N TYR A 55 -4.42 16.83 -8.83
CA TYR A 55 -5.18 16.17 -9.88
C TYR A 55 -6.17 17.13 -10.52
N SER A 56 -6.27 17.08 -11.85
CA SER A 56 -7.37 17.65 -12.59
C SER A 56 -8.69 16.94 -12.24
N ALA A 57 -9.81 17.61 -12.50
CA ALA A 57 -11.13 17.03 -12.25
C ALA A 57 -11.38 15.75 -13.06
N ASP A 58 -10.79 15.64 -14.26
CA ASP A 58 -10.94 14.46 -15.11
C ASP A 58 -10.10 13.28 -14.60
N GLU A 59 -8.90 13.54 -14.10
CA GLU A 59 -8.09 12.51 -13.43
C GLU A 59 -8.80 11.96 -12.18
N LEU A 60 -9.41 12.82 -11.37
CA LEU A 60 -10.20 12.39 -10.21
C LEU A 60 -11.41 11.53 -10.62
N ARG A 61 -12.10 11.87 -11.73
CA ARG A 61 -13.25 11.10 -12.23
C ARG A 61 -12.86 9.75 -12.83
N SER A 62 -11.66 9.63 -13.37
CA SER A 62 -11.15 8.38 -13.96
C SER A 62 -10.72 7.33 -12.93
N ARG A 63 -10.55 7.73 -11.66
CA ARG A 63 -10.15 6.82 -10.57
C ARG A 63 -11.36 6.04 -10.07
N PRO A 64 -11.18 4.75 -9.74
CA PRO A 64 -12.26 3.94 -9.24
C PRO A 64 -12.75 4.48 -7.90
N THR A 65 -14.07 4.54 -7.76
CA THR A 65 -14.74 4.74 -6.48
C THR A 65 -14.52 3.53 -5.56
N LEU A 66 -14.77 3.70 -4.26
CA LEU A 66 -14.72 2.58 -3.31
C LEU A 66 -15.71 1.47 -3.68
N ASP A 67 -16.88 1.81 -4.20
CA ASP A 67 -17.88 0.82 -4.62
C ASP A 67 -17.39 0.01 -5.83
N GLU A 68 -16.71 0.65 -6.79
CA GLU A 68 -16.07 -0.05 -7.91
C GLU A 68 -14.91 -0.94 -7.45
N LEU A 69 -14.10 -0.47 -6.49
CA LEU A 69 -13.05 -1.29 -5.86
C LEU A 69 -13.65 -2.53 -5.19
N TYR A 70 -14.75 -2.37 -4.44
CA TYR A 70 -15.41 -3.49 -3.76
C TYR A 70 -16.02 -4.46 -4.77
N ALA A 71 -16.68 -3.94 -5.81
CA ALA A 71 -17.23 -4.76 -6.89
C ALA A 71 -16.14 -5.55 -7.62
N TRP A 72 -15.02 -4.91 -7.95
CA TRP A 72 -13.84 -5.56 -8.55
C TRP A 72 -13.29 -6.68 -7.65
N ALA A 73 -13.21 -6.44 -6.34
CA ALA A 73 -12.76 -7.43 -5.37
C ALA A 73 -13.83 -8.49 -5.01
N GLY A 74 -15.04 -8.40 -5.56
CA GLY A 74 -16.15 -9.32 -5.28
C GLY A 74 -16.72 -9.21 -3.86
N VAL A 75 -16.59 -8.06 -3.22
CA VAL A 75 -17.03 -7.80 -1.83
C VAL A 75 -18.01 -6.63 -1.78
N ARG A 76 -18.67 -6.42 -0.63
CA ARG A 76 -19.72 -5.39 -0.48
C ARG A 76 -19.31 -4.13 0.27
N ASN A 77 -18.23 -4.19 1.03
CA ASN A 77 -17.78 -3.08 1.88
C ASN A 77 -16.35 -3.28 2.35
N TRP A 78 -15.79 -2.21 2.91
CA TRP A 78 -14.45 -2.19 3.50
C TRP A 78 -14.16 -3.35 4.46
N LYS A 79 -15.09 -3.66 5.37
CA LYS A 79 -14.88 -4.70 6.37
C LYS A 79 -14.71 -6.09 5.75
N GLN A 80 -15.44 -6.38 4.67
CA GLN A 80 -15.27 -7.60 3.88
C GLN A 80 -14.00 -7.53 3.04
N TYR A 81 -13.74 -6.38 2.44
CA TYR A 81 -12.54 -6.12 1.66
C TYR A 81 -11.29 -6.41 2.50
N THR A 82 -11.14 -5.91 3.71
CA THR A 82 -9.95 -6.14 4.57
C THR A 82 -10.02 -7.38 5.44
N LYS A 83 -11.03 -8.26 5.29
CA LYS A 83 -11.23 -9.36 6.24
C LYS A 83 -10.05 -10.34 6.24
N GLY A 84 -9.42 -10.52 7.41
CA GLY A 84 -8.35 -11.49 7.63
C GLY A 84 -7.03 -11.13 6.96
N SER A 85 -6.91 -9.95 6.37
CA SER A 85 -5.67 -9.51 5.75
C SER A 85 -4.78 -8.75 6.71
N LYS A 86 -3.47 -8.97 6.55
CA LYS A 86 -2.42 -8.18 7.19
C LYS A 86 -2.05 -6.99 6.30
N SER A 87 -1.57 -5.90 6.91
CA SER A 87 -1.19 -4.71 6.15
C SER A 87 0.16 -4.16 6.61
N VAL A 88 0.87 -3.57 5.64
CA VAL A 88 2.08 -2.79 5.83
C VAL A 88 1.88 -1.55 4.98
N SER A 89 2.00 -0.38 5.60
CA SER A 89 2.03 0.91 4.94
C SER A 89 3.48 1.26 4.58
N VAL A 90 3.68 1.70 3.34
CA VAL A 90 4.98 2.16 2.83
C VAL A 90 4.80 3.58 2.35
N TYR A 91 5.61 4.49 2.88
CA TYR A 91 5.48 5.91 2.63
C TYR A 91 6.84 6.53 2.36
N SER A 92 6.98 7.28 1.26
CA SER A 92 8.21 8.05 1.00
C SER A 92 7.91 9.54 1.10
N ARG A 93 8.61 10.22 2.02
CA ARG A 93 8.48 11.67 2.22
C ARG A 93 9.49 12.39 1.34
N TYR A 94 9.05 13.36 0.55
CA TYR A 94 9.93 14.18 -0.29
C TYR A 94 10.80 13.40 -1.31
N ALA A 95 10.28 12.28 -1.82
CA ALA A 95 10.99 11.48 -2.80
C ALA A 95 11.30 12.29 -4.07
N VAL A 96 12.58 12.47 -4.37
CA VAL A 96 13.03 12.70 -5.75
C VAL A 96 12.96 11.33 -6.41
N ALA A 97 12.23 11.19 -7.52
CA ALA A 97 12.13 9.91 -8.20
C ALA A 97 13.51 9.46 -8.75
N PRO A 98 13.93 8.20 -8.55
CA PRO A 98 13.27 7.17 -7.75
C PRO A 98 13.54 7.32 -6.23
N PRO A 99 12.57 7.02 -5.35
CA PRO A 99 12.79 7.06 -3.90
C PRO A 99 13.89 6.07 -3.49
N THR A 100 14.80 6.51 -2.63
CA THR A 100 15.86 5.68 -2.03
C THR A 100 15.65 5.46 -0.53
N SER A 101 14.55 5.98 0.02
CA SER A 101 14.17 5.72 1.40
C SER A 101 12.66 5.73 1.58
N ALA A 102 12.19 4.99 2.58
CA ALA A 102 10.78 4.91 2.93
C ALA A 102 10.59 4.69 4.43
N ASN A 103 9.46 5.18 4.93
CA ASN A 103 8.89 4.77 6.20
C ASN A 103 8.09 3.50 5.95
N ILE A 104 8.33 2.47 6.77
CA ILE A 104 7.66 1.17 6.67
C ILE A 104 6.95 0.93 8.00
N SER A 105 5.64 0.79 7.95
CA SER A 105 4.79 0.62 9.12
C SER A 105 3.95 -0.64 8.99
N PRO A 106 4.27 -1.72 9.71
CA PRO A 106 3.33 -2.82 9.85
C PRO A 106 2.12 -2.38 10.66
N GLU A 107 0.97 -2.95 10.33
CA GLU A 107 -0.30 -2.52 10.90
C GLU A 107 -1.06 -3.69 11.55
N GLU A 108 -1.86 -3.35 12.56
CA GLU A 108 -2.83 -4.22 13.19
C GLU A 108 -4.23 -3.88 12.70
N ARG A 109 -4.97 -4.90 12.26
CA ARG A 109 -6.34 -4.74 11.83
C ARG A 109 -7.29 -4.61 13.02
N GLU A 110 -8.06 -3.53 13.03
CA GLU A 110 -9.06 -3.28 14.05
C GLU A 110 -10.37 -4.04 13.81
N ARG A 111 -11.24 -4.04 14.83
CA ARG A 111 -12.61 -4.58 14.74
C ARG A 111 -13.47 -3.87 13.69
N SER A 112 -13.21 -2.57 13.46
CA SER A 112 -13.81 -1.75 12.42
C SER A 112 -13.46 -2.26 11.01
N GLY A 113 -12.32 -2.93 10.88
CA GLY A 113 -11.68 -3.29 9.62
C GLY A 113 -10.68 -2.24 9.13
N ALA A 114 -10.51 -1.13 9.85
CA ALA A 114 -9.40 -0.20 9.65
C ALA A 114 -8.07 -0.84 10.09
N TYR A 115 -6.98 -0.20 9.70
CA TYR A 115 -5.62 -0.56 10.09
C TYR A 115 -5.04 0.53 10.97
N ALA A 116 -4.43 0.10 12.08
CA ALA A 116 -3.69 0.97 12.99
C ALA A 116 -2.21 0.60 12.95
N PRO A 117 -1.28 1.58 12.96
CA PRO A 117 0.15 1.31 13.05
C PRO A 117 0.51 0.49 14.28
N ILE A 118 1.49 -0.41 14.14
CA ILE A 118 2.16 -1.07 15.26
C ILE A 118 3.42 -0.24 15.58
N ASP A 119 3.30 0.67 16.55
CA ASP A 119 4.30 1.72 16.81
C ASP A 119 5.70 1.17 17.15
N ASP A 120 5.80 0.03 17.83
CA ASP A 120 7.07 -0.60 18.21
C ASP A 120 7.79 -1.30 17.05
N ALA A 121 7.09 -1.52 15.93
CA ALA A 121 7.63 -2.12 14.71
C ALA A 121 7.73 -1.10 13.54
N TYR A 122 7.42 0.17 13.79
CA TYR A 122 7.58 1.25 12.82
C TYR A 122 9.06 1.51 12.51
N ARG A 123 9.38 1.65 11.22
CA ARG A 123 10.73 1.94 10.73
C ARG A 123 10.71 3.24 9.94
N GLU A 124 11.28 4.30 10.50
CA GLU A 124 11.36 5.62 9.86
C GLU A 124 12.61 5.74 8.98
N GLY A 125 12.46 6.30 7.78
CA GLY A 125 13.58 6.71 6.93
C GLY A 125 14.50 5.57 6.52
N VAL A 126 13.98 4.35 6.37
CA VAL A 126 14.78 3.19 6.00
C VAL A 126 15.32 3.38 4.59
N HIS A 127 16.64 3.34 4.46
CA HIS A 127 17.33 3.41 3.17
C HIS A 127 17.34 2.04 2.49
N PHE A 128 17.29 2.04 1.17
CA PHE A 128 17.45 0.84 0.35
C PHE A 128 18.14 1.22 -0.97
N GLU A 129 18.96 0.32 -1.49
CA GLU A 129 19.73 0.52 -2.72
C GLU A 129 19.10 -0.19 -3.93
N SER A 130 18.12 -1.05 -3.69
CA SER A 130 17.47 -1.84 -4.74
C SER A 130 16.02 -2.17 -4.45
N ALA A 131 15.27 -2.52 -5.50
CA ALA A 131 13.93 -3.08 -5.37
C ALA A 131 13.92 -4.33 -4.48
N GLU A 132 14.89 -5.23 -4.64
CA GLU A 132 14.97 -6.45 -3.83
C GLU A 132 15.09 -6.15 -2.33
N GLU A 133 15.94 -5.18 -1.97
CA GLU A 133 16.12 -4.77 -0.58
C GLU A 133 14.83 -4.17 0.00
N LEU A 134 14.14 -3.28 -0.74
CA LEU A 134 12.83 -2.78 -0.34
C LEU A 134 11.82 -3.91 -0.15
N GLY A 135 11.79 -4.88 -1.06
CA GLY A 135 10.91 -6.05 -0.96
C GLY A 135 11.18 -6.86 0.31
N ARG A 136 12.44 -7.11 0.65
CA ARG A 136 12.82 -7.82 1.90
C ARG A 136 12.41 -7.03 3.15
N LEU A 137 12.61 -5.71 3.17
CA LEU A 137 12.19 -4.87 4.29
C LEU A 137 10.68 -4.95 4.53
N VAL A 138 9.88 -4.99 3.46
CA VAL A 138 8.42 -5.14 3.56
C VAL A 138 8.01 -6.56 3.94
N GLN A 139 8.70 -7.59 3.43
CA GLN A 139 8.51 -8.97 3.88
C GLN A 139 8.73 -9.10 5.38
N GLU A 140 9.81 -8.51 5.90
CA GLU A 140 10.11 -8.50 7.34
C GLU A 140 9.00 -7.80 8.13
N ALA A 141 8.59 -6.59 7.72
CA ALA A 141 7.50 -5.88 8.38
C ALA A 141 6.18 -6.67 8.35
N MET A 142 5.90 -7.41 7.27
CA MET A 142 4.68 -8.22 7.16
C MET A 142 4.62 -9.34 8.21
N ASN A 143 5.76 -9.78 8.75
CA ASN A 143 5.79 -10.74 9.87
C ASN A 143 5.22 -10.14 11.15
N ASP A 144 5.42 -8.84 11.37
CA ASP A 144 4.94 -8.11 12.55
C ASP A 144 3.45 -7.70 12.42
N ALA A 145 2.96 -7.54 11.18
CA ALA A 145 1.58 -7.15 10.90
C ALA A 145 0.54 -8.19 11.39
N ARG A 146 -0.64 -7.69 11.79
CA ARG A 146 -1.72 -8.49 12.43
C ARG A 146 -3.07 -8.29 11.74
N ALA A 147 -3.84 -9.37 11.65
CA ALA A 147 -5.14 -9.44 10.94
C ALA A 147 -6.34 -9.53 11.89
#